data_AF-C1K9K7-F1
#
_entry.id   AF-C1K9K7-F1
#
_cell.length_a   1.000
_cell.length_b   1.000
_cell.length_c   1.000
_cell.angle_alpha   90.00
_cell.angle_beta   90.00
_cell.angle_gamma   90.00
#
_symmetry.space_group_name_H-M   'P 1'
#
loop_
_entity.id
_entity.type
_entity.pdbx_description
1 polymer ?
#
loop_
_entity_poly.entity_id
_entity_poly.type
_entity_poly.pdbx_seq_one_letter_code
_entity_poly.pdbx_strand_id
1 'polypeptide(L)'
;ILAFYIRGEKPVGVLKAFRTLDAKLIKYPKDLYRLTYEYLEDAHTHNILYTEISWNPTGTALKSGISFKDAQKAIVDAIDDAEKKIGIQGRLICAVDRADTGEKAVEMVDWMLENPDPHTIGIGIDYRETDRGPELFHDAYVKAKRHGYKLTAHAGEYESPWQNVDYVVNTLHVDR
;
A
#
# COMPACT_ATOMS: atom_id res chain seq x y z
N ILE A 1 -10.38 -21.32 -5.60
CA ILE A 1 -8.95 -20.95 -5.49
C ILE A 1 -8.29 -20.92 -6.87
N LEU A 2 -8.28 -22.01 -7.65
CA LEU A 2 -7.70 -22.04 -9.02
C LEU A 2 -8.23 -20.96 -9.99
N ALA A 3 -9.53 -20.62 -9.93
CA ALA A 3 -10.13 -19.58 -10.79
C ALA A 3 -9.59 -18.15 -10.53
N PHE A 4 -8.91 -17.91 -9.40
CA PHE A 4 -8.24 -16.64 -9.13
C PHE A 4 -6.86 -16.54 -9.79
N TYR A 5 -6.24 -17.68 -10.09
CA TYR A 5 -4.87 -17.77 -10.58
C TYR A 5 -4.77 -18.22 -12.05
N ILE A 6 -5.86 -18.68 -12.69
CA ILE A 6 -5.82 -19.22 -14.05
C ILE A 6 -7.06 -18.79 -14.87
N ARG A 7 -6.85 -18.24 -16.08
CA ARG A 7 -7.89 -18.06 -17.14
C ARG A 7 -7.42 -18.81 -18.38
N GLY A 8 -7.95 -20.01 -18.60
CA GLY A 8 -7.47 -20.90 -19.66
C GLY A 8 -6.13 -21.53 -19.26
N GLU A 9 -5.09 -21.36 -20.08
CA GLU A 9 -3.72 -21.83 -19.77
C GLU A 9 -2.81 -20.72 -19.21
N LYS A 10 -3.32 -19.49 -19.07
CA LYS A 10 -2.49 -18.33 -18.67
C LYS A 10 -2.61 -18.05 -17.17
N PRO A 11 -1.47 -17.93 -16.45
CA PRO A 11 -1.46 -17.46 -15.08
C PRO A 11 -2.10 -16.07 -15.03
N VAL A 12 -3.09 -15.94 -14.18
CA VAL A 12 -3.67 -14.66 -13.81
C VAL A 12 -2.83 -14.19 -12.65
N GLY A 13 -1.95 -13.23 -12.89
CA GLY A 13 -0.98 -12.78 -11.89
C GLY A 13 -1.67 -12.38 -10.57
N VAL A 14 -0.97 -12.61 -9.47
CA VAL A 14 -1.43 -12.36 -8.08
C VAL A 14 -2.08 -10.98 -7.89
N LEU A 15 -1.64 -9.99 -8.65
CA LEU A 15 -2.18 -8.62 -8.67
C LEU A 15 -3.68 -8.56 -8.98
N LYS A 16 -4.22 -9.47 -9.81
CA LYS A 16 -5.67 -9.50 -10.07
C LYS A 16 -6.45 -10.03 -8.87
N ALA A 17 -5.85 -10.91 -8.08
CA ALA A 17 -6.48 -11.37 -6.84
C ALA A 17 -6.67 -10.18 -5.90
N PHE A 18 -5.63 -9.36 -5.68
CA PHE A 18 -5.72 -8.14 -4.85
C PHE A 18 -6.81 -7.19 -5.33
N ARG A 19 -6.88 -6.90 -6.63
CA ARG A 19 -7.98 -6.09 -7.19
C ARG A 19 -9.35 -6.68 -6.99
N THR A 20 -9.45 -8.01 -7.00
CA THR A 20 -10.73 -8.68 -6.76
C THR A 20 -11.13 -8.60 -5.29
N LEU A 21 -10.17 -8.63 -4.36
CA LEU A 21 -10.44 -8.38 -2.94
C LEU A 21 -11.07 -7.00 -2.74
N ASP A 22 -10.44 -5.93 -3.26
CA ASP A 22 -11.01 -4.57 -3.20
C ASP A 22 -12.40 -4.52 -3.86
N ALA A 23 -12.49 -5.01 -5.10
CA ALA A 23 -13.70 -4.87 -5.90
C ALA A 23 -14.86 -5.75 -5.42
N LYS A 24 -14.64 -6.81 -4.63
CA LYS A 24 -15.68 -7.81 -4.31
C LYS A 24 -15.83 -8.12 -2.83
N LEU A 25 -14.77 -8.06 -2.02
CA LEU A 25 -14.80 -8.49 -0.62
C LEU A 25 -14.72 -7.32 0.36
N ILE A 26 -13.92 -6.30 0.06
CA ILE A 26 -13.81 -5.11 0.90
C ILE A 26 -14.93 -4.14 0.49
N LYS A 27 -15.90 -3.93 1.38
CA LYS A 27 -17.10 -3.13 1.09
C LYS A 27 -17.37 -2.05 2.10
N TYR A 28 -16.90 -2.23 3.31
CA TYR A 28 -17.12 -1.31 4.42
C TYR A 28 -15.82 -1.09 5.20
N PRO A 29 -15.66 0.07 5.86
CA PRO A 29 -14.49 0.31 6.72
C PRO A 29 -14.24 -0.80 7.74
N LYS A 30 -15.29 -1.40 8.31
CA LYS A 30 -15.17 -2.54 9.23
C LYS A 30 -14.46 -3.77 8.64
N ASP A 31 -14.48 -3.94 7.31
CA ASP A 31 -13.79 -5.05 6.65
C ASP A 31 -12.27 -4.80 6.70
N LEU A 32 -11.83 -3.55 6.53
CA LEU A 32 -10.42 -3.15 6.67
C LEU A 32 -9.95 -3.26 8.12
N TYR A 33 -10.78 -2.85 9.09
CA TYR A 33 -10.50 -3.06 10.51
C TYR A 33 -10.26 -4.55 10.78
N ARG A 34 -11.20 -5.40 10.35
CA ARG A 34 -11.13 -6.84 10.58
C ARG A 34 -9.88 -7.46 9.96
N LEU A 35 -9.60 -7.17 8.69
CA LEU A 35 -8.43 -7.68 7.99
C LEU A 35 -7.12 -7.28 8.68
N THR A 36 -7.03 -6.02 9.11
CA THR A 36 -5.85 -5.49 9.80
C THR A 36 -5.67 -6.17 11.15
N TYR A 37 -6.75 -6.29 11.93
CA TYR A 37 -6.71 -6.88 13.26
C TYR A 37 -6.34 -8.37 13.21
N GLU A 38 -6.96 -9.14 12.31
CA GLU A 38 -6.64 -10.56 12.12
C GLU A 38 -5.19 -10.75 11.66
N TYR A 39 -4.68 -9.89 10.76
CA TYR A 39 -3.26 -9.88 10.39
C TYR A 39 -2.34 -9.63 11.60
N LEU A 40 -2.69 -8.70 12.49
CA LEU A 40 -1.89 -8.37 13.67
C LEU A 40 -1.92 -9.50 14.71
N GLU A 41 -3.06 -10.17 14.88
CA GLU A 41 -3.14 -11.39 15.70
C GLU A 41 -2.21 -12.48 15.14
N ASP A 42 -2.25 -12.73 13.83
CA ASP A 42 -1.37 -13.70 13.17
C ASP A 42 0.11 -13.30 13.29
N ALA A 43 0.46 -12.04 13.05
CA ALA A 43 1.82 -11.52 13.17
C ALA A 43 2.37 -11.70 14.60
N HIS A 44 1.54 -11.42 15.61
CA HIS A 44 1.89 -11.63 17.00
C HIS A 44 2.21 -13.11 17.31
N THR A 45 1.47 -14.06 16.74
CA THR A 45 1.79 -15.50 16.92
C THR A 45 3.16 -15.89 16.38
N HIS A 46 3.70 -15.11 15.43
CA HIS A 46 5.05 -15.26 14.88
C HIS A 46 6.11 -14.42 15.64
N ASN A 47 5.79 -13.90 16.82
CA ASN A 47 6.64 -13.04 17.65
C ASN A 47 7.04 -11.71 16.98
N ILE A 48 6.22 -11.21 16.06
CA ILE A 48 6.41 -9.86 15.50
C ILE A 48 5.98 -8.83 16.54
N LEU A 49 6.90 -7.94 16.91
CA LEU A 49 6.65 -6.85 17.88
C LEU A 49 6.27 -5.53 17.19
N TYR A 50 6.75 -5.33 15.96
CA TYR A 50 6.51 -4.13 15.17
C TYR A 50 6.34 -4.49 13.71
N THR A 51 5.34 -3.91 13.04
CA THR A 51 5.08 -4.12 11.62
C THR A 51 4.77 -2.82 10.88
N GLU A 52 5.24 -2.72 9.64
CA GLU A 52 4.87 -1.66 8.71
C GLU A 52 3.96 -2.25 7.63
N ILE A 53 2.69 -1.84 7.65
CA ILE A 53 1.64 -2.36 6.80
C ILE A 53 1.53 -1.44 5.58
N SER A 54 1.87 -1.98 4.42
CA SER A 54 1.58 -1.31 3.15
C SER A 54 0.14 -1.58 2.74
N TRP A 55 -0.57 -0.55 2.31
CA TRP A 55 -1.93 -0.66 1.79
C TRP A 55 -2.11 0.27 0.59
N ASN A 56 -3.07 -0.02 -0.28
CA ASN A 56 -3.30 0.73 -1.51
C ASN A 56 -4.54 1.64 -1.40
N PRO A 57 -4.38 2.95 -1.14
CA PRO A 57 -5.51 3.84 -0.90
C PRO A 57 -6.29 4.13 -2.18
N THR A 58 -5.61 4.27 -3.32
CA THR A 58 -6.23 4.52 -4.64
C THR A 58 -7.14 3.37 -5.04
N GLY A 59 -6.68 2.13 -4.92
CA GLY A 59 -7.47 0.92 -5.16
C GLY A 59 -8.68 0.83 -4.23
N THR A 60 -8.49 1.09 -2.93
CA THR A 60 -9.56 1.10 -1.94
C THR A 60 -10.63 2.14 -2.28
N ALA A 61 -10.23 3.37 -2.59
CA ALA A 61 -11.15 4.45 -2.96
C ALA A 61 -11.92 4.14 -4.26
N LEU A 62 -11.23 3.68 -5.31
CA LEU A 62 -11.83 3.49 -6.62
C LEU A 62 -12.59 2.17 -6.79
N LYS A 63 -12.19 1.10 -6.10
CA LYS A 63 -12.75 -0.25 -6.26
C LYS A 63 -13.69 -0.64 -5.13
N SER A 64 -13.35 -0.27 -3.89
CA SER A 64 -14.18 -0.53 -2.72
C SER A 64 -15.18 0.61 -2.46
N GLY A 65 -14.90 1.82 -2.96
CA GLY A 65 -15.75 3.00 -2.74
C GLY A 65 -15.63 3.58 -1.33
N ILE A 66 -14.60 3.18 -0.58
CA ILE A 66 -14.35 3.63 0.79
C ILE A 66 -13.39 4.83 0.71
N SER A 67 -13.75 5.95 1.34
CA SER A 67 -12.91 7.14 1.33
C SER A 67 -11.55 6.88 1.99
N PHE A 68 -10.52 7.63 1.60
CA PHE A 68 -9.20 7.54 2.24
C PHE A 68 -9.31 7.67 3.76
N LYS A 69 -10.05 8.67 4.23
CA LYS A 69 -10.27 8.96 5.64
C LYS A 69 -10.90 7.77 6.39
N ASP A 70 -11.97 7.20 5.85
CA ASP A 70 -12.67 6.10 6.52
C ASP A 70 -11.84 4.81 6.51
N ALA A 71 -11.09 4.58 5.42
CA ALA A 71 -10.18 3.45 5.30
C ALA A 71 -9.00 3.57 6.29
N GLN A 72 -8.31 4.71 6.29
CA GLN A 72 -7.20 4.99 7.22
C GLN A 72 -7.67 4.85 8.66
N LYS A 73 -8.80 5.48 9.01
CA LYS A 73 -9.36 5.38 10.36
C LYS A 73 -9.61 3.93 10.79
N ALA A 74 -10.24 3.12 9.92
CA ALA A 74 -10.53 1.74 10.27
C ALA A 74 -9.26 0.89 10.49
N ILE A 75 -8.23 1.11 9.69
CA ILE A 75 -6.95 0.42 9.82
C ILE A 75 -6.23 0.88 11.11
N VAL A 76 -6.20 2.19 11.38
CA VAL A 76 -5.59 2.75 12.60
C VAL A 76 -6.30 2.26 13.87
N ASP A 77 -7.64 2.26 13.88
CA ASP A 77 -8.41 1.74 15.02
C ASP A 77 -8.02 0.27 15.32
N ALA A 78 -7.81 -0.55 14.29
CA ALA A 78 -7.37 -1.95 14.46
C ALA A 78 -5.94 -2.05 15.01
N ILE A 79 -5.02 -1.18 14.56
CA ILE A 79 -3.65 -1.10 15.09
C ILE A 79 -3.67 -0.74 16.57
N ASP A 80 -4.40 0.32 16.94
CA ASP A 80 -4.49 0.80 18.32
C ASP A 80 -5.08 -0.27 19.25
N ASP A 81 -6.11 -0.99 18.81
CA ASP A 81 -6.73 -2.04 19.59
C ASP A 81 -5.84 -3.28 19.73
N ALA A 82 -5.08 -3.64 18.68
CA ALA A 82 -4.11 -4.72 18.73
C ALA A 82 -2.92 -4.37 19.65
N GLU A 83 -2.40 -3.15 19.59
CA GLU A 83 -1.33 -2.70 20.49
C GLU A 83 -1.78 -2.79 21.95
N LYS A 84 -3.00 -2.34 22.28
CA LYS A 84 -3.55 -2.44 23.63
C LYS A 84 -3.75 -3.87 24.12
N LYS A 85 -4.20 -4.78 23.25
CA LYS A 85 -4.60 -6.15 23.64
C LYS A 85 -3.44 -7.14 23.63
N ILE A 86 -2.58 -7.08 22.62
CA ILE A 86 -1.52 -8.07 22.35
C ILE A 86 -0.12 -7.45 22.22
N GLY A 87 0.01 -6.12 22.37
CA GLY A 87 1.31 -5.44 22.47
C GLY A 87 2.10 -5.30 21.16
N ILE A 88 1.50 -5.62 20.00
CA ILE A 88 2.13 -5.42 18.70
C ILE A 88 1.93 -3.99 18.21
N GLN A 89 3.00 -3.36 17.73
CA GLN A 89 2.97 -2.00 17.19
C GLN A 89 2.83 -2.02 15.67
N GLY A 90 1.95 -1.18 15.12
CA GLY A 90 1.73 -1.06 13.67
C GLY A 90 2.01 0.34 13.14
N ARG A 91 2.56 0.44 11.93
CA ARG A 91 2.65 1.69 11.15
C ARG A 91 2.15 1.46 9.72
N LEU A 92 1.73 2.54 9.07
CA LEU A 92 1.16 2.53 7.73
C LEU A 92 2.09 3.14 6.70
N ILE A 93 2.14 2.48 5.54
CA ILE A 93 2.77 2.95 4.32
C ILE A 93 1.69 3.00 3.25
N CYS A 94 1.42 4.20 2.72
CA CYS A 94 0.48 4.34 1.60
C CYS A 94 1.20 3.97 0.30
N ALA A 95 0.82 2.85 -0.31
CA ALA A 95 1.43 2.37 -1.54
C ALA A 95 0.81 3.06 -2.75
N VAL A 96 1.66 3.72 -3.55
CA VAL A 96 1.31 4.21 -4.87
C VAL A 96 0.92 3.04 -5.76
N ASP A 97 -0.30 3.12 -6.28
CA ASP A 97 -0.82 2.19 -7.25
C ASP A 97 -0.17 2.40 -8.62
N ARG A 98 0.90 1.66 -8.94
CA ARG A 98 1.60 1.86 -10.20
C ARG A 98 0.83 1.38 -11.43
N ALA A 99 -0.32 0.73 -11.27
CA ALA A 99 -1.21 0.44 -12.40
C ALA A 99 -2.02 1.67 -12.84
N ASP A 100 -2.06 2.74 -12.03
CA ASP A 100 -2.79 3.98 -12.29
C ASP A 100 -1.83 5.18 -12.51
N THR A 101 -2.31 6.34 -12.93
CA THR A 101 -1.45 7.42 -13.42
C THR A 101 -0.61 8.11 -12.34
N GLY A 102 0.42 8.85 -12.76
CA GLY A 102 1.24 9.66 -11.84
C GLY A 102 0.42 10.72 -11.11
N GLU A 103 -0.60 11.27 -11.78
CA GLU A 103 -1.54 12.22 -11.17
C GLU A 103 -2.35 11.56 -10.05
N LYS A 104 -2.77 10.30 -10.20
CA LYS A 104 -3.42 9.53 -9.13
C LYS A 104 -2.50 9.27 -7.96
N ALA A 105 -1.21 9.09 -8.20
CA ALA A 105 -0.22 8.99 -7.12
C ALA A 105 -0.08 10.31 -6.35
N VAL A 106 -0.09 11.46 -7.05
CA VAL A 106 -0.07 12.78 -6.41
C VAL A 106 -1.35 13.02 -5.60
N GLU A 107 -2.51 12.67 -6.16
CA GLU A 107 -3.81 12.76 -5.46
C GLU A 107 -3.83 11.91 -4.18
N MET A 108 -3.24 10.71 -4.21
CA MET A 108 -3.08 9.88 -3.00
C MET A 108 -2.29 10.61 -1.91
N VAL A 109 -1.20 11.30 -2.28
CA VAL A 109 -0.40 12.09 -1.33
C VAL A 109 -1.21 13.28 -0.82
N ASP A 110 -2.04 13.93 -1.65
CA ASP A 110 -2.96 14.97 -1.18
C ASP A 110 -3.92 14.45 -0.11
N TRP A 111 -4.51 13.28 -0.29
CA TRP A 111 -5.39 12.68 0.72
C TRP A 111 -4.66 12.44 2.06
N MET A 112 -3.38 12.03 2.02
CA MET A 112 -2.56 11.88 3.21
C MET A 112 -2.34 13.22 3.94
N LEU A 113 -2.09 14.29 3.19
CA LEU A 113 -1.87 15.63 3.75
C LEU A 113 -3.16 16.23 4.33
N GLU A 114 -4.31 15.94 3.73
CA GLU A 114 -5.63 16.33 4.22
C GLU A 114 -6.07 15.51 5.45
N ASN A 115 -5.51 14.31 5.63
CA ASN A 115 -5.83 13.38 6.72
C ASN A 115 -4.53 12.91 7.42
N PRO A 116 -3.81 13.82 8.10
CA PRO A 116 -2.57 13.46 8.77
C PRO A 116 -2.85 12.53 9.96
N ASP A 117 -2.09 11.43 10.05
CA ASP A 117 -2.17 10.48 11.16
C ASP A 117 -0.75 10.01 11.54
N PRO A 118 -0.38 9.98 12.84
CA PRO A 118 0.95 9.58 13.28
C PRO A 118 1.31 8.12 12.97
N HIS A 119 0.33 7.25 12.70
CA HIS A 119 0.59 5.89 12.23
C HIS A 119 1.06 5.87 10.78
N THR A 120 0.71 6.86 9.97
CA THR A 120 1.09 6.93 8.55
C THR A 120 2.48 7.54 8.42
N ILE A 121 3.49 6.70 8.25
CA ILE A 121 4.90 7.10 8.32
C ILE A 121 5.52 7.37 6.95
N GLY A 122 4.91 6.89 5.87
CA GLY A 122 5.55 6.94 4.56
C GLY A 122 4.68 6.54 3.39
N ILE A 123 5.30 6.58 2.21
CA ILE A 123 4.74 6.04 0.98
C ILE A 123 5.62 4.92 0.42
N GLY A 124 4.98 4.05 -0.36
CA GLY A 124 5.59 2.99 -1.15
C GLY A 124 5.12 3.02 -2.60
N ILE A 125 5.44 1.99 -3.38
CA ILE A 125 4.85 1.75 -4.72
C ILE A 125 4.71 0.25 -4.95
N ASP A 126 3.55 -0.20 -5.41
CA ASP A 126 3.23 -1.61 -5.65
C ASP A 126 2.63 -1.83 -7.05
N TYR A 127 2.19 -3.06 -7.36
CA TYR A 127 1.74 -3.53 -8.69
C TYR A 127 2.87 -3.72 -9.72
N ARG A 128 2.48 -4.02 -10.98
CA ARG A 128 3.37 -4.46 -12.06
C ARG A 128 4.35 -3.37 -12.44
N GLU A 129 5.64 -3.64 -12.25
CA GLU A 129 6.73 -2.73 -12.57
C GLU A 129 7.03 -2.61 -14.07
N THR A 130 6.86 -3.70 -14.83
CA THR A 130 7.10 -3.74 -16.28
C THR A 130 6.29 -2.66 -17.01
N ASP A 131 6.98 -1.84 -17.80
CA ASP A 131 6.49 -0.65 -18.52
C ASP A 131 5.89 0.46 -17.64
N ARG A 132 6.13 0.40 -16.32
CA ARG A 132 5.57 1.31 -15.30
C ARG A 132 6.66 1.72 -14.31
N GLY A 133 7.75 2.24 -14.86
CA GLY A 133 8.94 2.65 -14.11
C GLY A 133 8.65 3.71 -13.03
N PRO A 134 9.50 3.82 -12.01
CA PRO A 134 9.34 4.75 -10.90
C PRO A 134 9.33 6.23 -11.31
N GLU A 135 9.91 6.56 -12.47
CA GLU A 135 9.96 7.92 -13.02
C GLU A 135 8.57 8.52 -13.25
N LEU A 136 7.57 7.70 -13.56
CA LEU A 136 6.18 8.13 -13.75
C LEU A 136 5.54 8.68 -12.47
N PHE A 137 6.12 8.36 -11.31
CA PHE A 137 5.59 8.69 -9.99
C PHE A 137 6.49 9.66 -9.22
N HIS A 138 7.48 10.27 -9.90
CA HIS A 138 8.45 11.19 -9.31
C HIS A 138 7.78 12.26 -8.43
N ASP A 139 6.75 12.91 -8.97
CA ASP A 139 6.10 14.04 -8.31
C ASP A 139 5.43 13.65 -6.99
N ALA A 140 4.84 12.46 -6.92
CA ALA A 140 4.24 11.93 -5.69
C ALA A 140 5.32 11.70 -4.62
N TYR A 141 6.46 11.11 -5.00
CA TYR A 141 7.59 10.89 -4.09
C TYR A 141 8.23 12.17 -3.59
N VAL A 142 8.48 13.12 -4.49
CA VAL A 142 9.02 14.44 -4.11
C VAL A 142 8.05 15.17 -3.19
N LYS A 143 6.75 15.13 -3.49
CA LYS A 143 5.73 15.76 -2.66
C LYS A 143 5.67 15.13 -1.27
N ALA A 144 5.64 13.81 -1.16
CA ALA A 144 5.63 13.11 0.12
C ALA A 144 6.88 13.44 0.95
N LYS A 145 8.06 13.40 0.32
CA LYS A 145 9.34 13.74 0.96
C LYS A 145 9.37 15.16 1.51
N ARG A 146 8.88 16.14 0.74
CA ARG A 146 8.82 17.55 1.16
C ARG A 146 7.96 17.75 2.41
N HIS A 147 7.01 16.86 2.67
CA HIS A 147 6.16 16.87 3.85
C HIS A 147 6.63 15.93 4.97
N GLY A 148 7.86 15.40 4.87
CA GLY A 148 8.50 14.64 5.93
C GLY A 148 8.15 13.15 5.98
N TYR A 149 7.41 12.64 4.99
CA TYR A 149 7.13 11.20 4.89
C TYR A 149 8.38 10.42 4.48
N LYS A 150 8.50 9.22 5.05
CA LYS A 150 9.48 8.21 4.63
C LYS A 150 9.12 7.61 3.28
N LEU A 151 10.13 7.19 2.53
CA LEU A 151 9.99 6.64 1.19
C LEU A 151 10.52 5.21 1.15
N THR A 152 9.78 4.31 0.52
CA THR A 152 10.24 2.97 0.14
C THR A 152 9.79 2.69 -1.28
N ALA A 153 10.40 1.75 -2.01
CA ALA A 153 9.90 1.38 -3.32
C ALA A 153 10.16 -0.08 -3.71
N HIS A 154 9.15 -0.73 -4.31
CA HIS A 154 9.40 -1.92 -5.13
C HIS A 154 10.10 -1.52 -6.42
N ALA A 155 11.33 -2.01 -6.61
CA ALA A 155 12.13 -1.82 -7.81
C ALA A 155 13.02 -3.05 -8.08
N GLY A 156 13.13 -3.46 -9.35
CA GLY A 156 13.97 -4.59 -9.76
C GLY A 156 13.34 -5.97 -9.55
N GLU A 157 12.01 -6.10 -9.56
CA GLU A 157 11.32 -7.38 -9.30
C GLU A 157 11.29 -8.35 -10.50
N TYR A 158 10.36 -8.16 -11.44
CA TYR A 158 10.12 -9.09 -12.55
C TYR A 158 10.18 -8.36 -13.88
N GLU A 159 11.08 -8.80 -14.77
CA GLU A 159 11.30 -8.24 -16.11
C GLU A 159 11.44 -6.71 -16.11
N SER A 160 12.11 -6.16 -15.09
CA SER A 160 12.34 -4.73 -14.95
C SER A 160 13.80 -4.34 -15.22
N PRO A 161 14.03 -3.15 -15.82
CA PRO A 161 15.36 -2.65 -16.05
C PRO A 161 16.04 -2.27 -14.72
N TRP A 162 17.35 -2.54 -14.60
CA TRP A 162 18.14 -2.19 -13.42
C TRP A 162 18.10 -0.69 -13.10
N GLN A 163 17.86 0.14 -14.13
CA GLN A 163 17.68 1.58 -14.02
C GLN A 163 16.54 1.97 -13.07
N ASN A 164 15.55 1.10 -12.85
CA ASN A 164 14.51 1.38 -11.86
C ASN A 164 15.08 1.42 -10.44
N VAL A 165 16.00 0.50 -10.12
CA VAL A 165 16.70 0.48 -8.83
C VAL A 165 17.59 1.72 -8.70
N ASP A 166 18.36 2.03 -9.74
CA ASP A 166 19.19 3.24 -9.80
C ASP A 166 18.36 4.50 -9.57
N TYR A 167 17.20 4.61 -10.21
CA TYR A 167 16.32 5.76 -10.09
C TYR A 167 15.76 5.92 -8.67
N VAL A 168 15.23 4.86 -8.06
CA VAL A 168 14.65 4.98 -6.70
C VAL A 168 15.73 5.30 -5.66
N VAL A 169 16.94 4.76 -5.80
CA VAL A 169 18.06 5.01 -4.86
C VAL A 169 18.72 6.36 -5.11
N ASN A 170 19.09 6.67 -6.34
CA ASN A 170 19.94 7.82 -6.66
C ASN A 170 19.15 9.08 -7.06
N THR A 171 17.91 8.95 -7.50
CA THR A 171 17.05 10.10 -7.86
C THR A 171 16.00 10.39 -6.79
N LEU A 172 15.22 9.38 -6.37
CA LEU A 172 14.20 9.58 -5.35
C LEU A 172 14.79 9.58 -3.93
N HIS A 173 15.95 8.93 -3.75
CA HIS A 173 16.60 8.72 -2.46
C HIS A 173 15.62 8.12 -1.45
N VAL A 174 15.07 6.96 -1.80
CA VAL A 174 14.24 6.15 -0.90
C VAL A 174 15.02 5.77 0.36
N ASP A 175 14.32 5.62 1.49
CA ASP A 175 14.92 5.19 2.74
C ASP A 175 15.24 3.68 2.75
N ARG A 176 14.54 2.88 1.94
CA ARG A 176 14.76 1.43 1.74
C ARG A 176 14.22 0.94 0.41
#